data_AF-A0A7J6TEG9-F1
#
_entry.id   AF-A0A7J6TEG9-F1
#
_cell.length_a   1.000
_cell.length_b   1.000
_cell.length_c   1.000
_cell.angle_alpha   90.00
_cell.angle_beta   90.00
_cell.angle_gamma   90.00
#
_symmetry.space_group_name_H-M   'P 1'
#
loop_
_entity.id
_entity.type
_entity.pdbx_description
1 polymer ?
#
loop_
_entity_poly.entity_id
_entity_poly.type
_entity_poly.pdbx_seq_one_letter_code
_entity_poly.pdbx_strand_id
1 'polypeptide(L)'
;EFCNSLLDELYKIGHVEIQRTSSLRAQFNGQCERAHRFPMDALAILCSGREEIWPQFLQPVTFAHNTNVGTGRLFSPYFITHGGRNPPTLPDLLMKNPGTSYDPTDLEVDSMAIGMVESMKIAHVCVRLALIDARMKAKNKYDRNRSTPDFAEGDI
;
A
#
# COMPACT_ATOMS: atom_id res chain seq x y z
N GLU A 1 7.64 -18.81 13.94
CA GLU A 1 6.38 -18.32 14.54
C GLU A 1 5.16 -18.72 13.71
N PHE A 2 5.06 -18.35 12.44
CA PHE A 2 3.88 -18.55 11.57
C PHE A 2 3.62 -19.98 11.02
N CYS A 3 4.38 -20.97 11.48
CA CYS A 3 4.23 -22.38 11.11
C CYS A 3 4.00 -23.22 12.36
N ASN A 4 3.00 -22.83 13.18
CA ASN A 4 2.61 -23.56 14.38
C ASN A 4 1.16 -24.04 14.24
N SER A 5 0.83 -25.12 14.97
CA SER A 5 -0.49 -25.76 14.90
C SER A 5 -1.63 -24.86 15.39
N LEU A 6 -1.37 -23.96 16.35
CA LEU A 6 -2.37 -23.02 16.85
C LEU A 6 -2.84 -22.04 15.76
N LEU A 7 -1.90 -21.48 15.00
CA LEU A 7 -2.18 -20.59 13.89
C LEU A 7 -2.87 -21.33 12.75
N ASP A 8 -2.49 -22.58 12.48
CA ASP A 8 -3.18 -23.40 11.47
C ASP A 8 -4.68 -23.57 11.80
N GLU A 9 -5.03 -23.78 13.07
CA GLU A 9 -6.43 -23.83 13.49
C GLU A 9 -7.14 -22.47 13.37
N LEU A 10 -6.47 -21.38 13.75
CA LEU A 10 -7.01 -20.02 13.57
C LEU A 10 -7.29 -19.70 12.10
N TYR A 11 -6.39 -20.10 11.20
CA TYR A 11 -6.57 -19.88 9.77
C TYR A 11 -7.72 -20.70 9.18
N LYS A 12 -7.92 -21.93 9.66
CA LYS A 12 -9.09 -22.75 9.30
C LYS A 12 -10.39 -22.10 9.75
N ILE A 13 -10.45 -21.61 10.99
CA ILE A 13 -11.63 -20.91 11.53
C ILE A 13 -11.91 -19.64 10.74
N GLY A 14 -10.87 -18.87 10.41
CA GLY A 14 -10.98 -17.65 9.63
C GLY A 14 -11.21 -17.86 8.14
N HIS A 15 -11.26 -19.10 7.66
CA HIS A 15 -11.29 -19.44 6.23
C HIS A 15 -10.22 -18.71 5.39
N VAL A 16 -9.03 -18.55 5.97
CA VAL A 16 -7.89 -17.85 5.34
C VAL A 16 -6.95 -18.87 4.71
N GLU A 17 -6.72 -18.74 3.40
CA GLU A 17 -5.69 -19.51 2.71
C GLU A 17 -4.30 -18.91 2.98
N ILE A 18 -3.38 -19.71 3.51
CA ILE A 18 -2.03 -19.29 3.86
C ILE A 18 -1.05 -19.71 2.79
N GLN A 19 -0.34 -18.75 2.20
CA GLN A 19 0.79 -19.02 1.34
C GLN A 19 2.10 -18.91 2.12
N ARG A 20 2.89 -20.00 2.12
CA ARG A 20 4.20 -20.04 2.79
C ARG A 20 5.32 -19.97 1.76
N THR A 21 6.29 -19.12 2.01
CA THR A 21 7.49 -19.01 1.17
C THR A 21 8.45 -20.15 1.47
N SER A 22 9.20 -20.61 0.47
CA SER A 22 10.28 -21.59 0.72
C SER A 22 11.34 -21.01 1.66
N SER A 23 12.00 -21.87 2.43
CA SER A 23 13.06 -21.45 3.35
C SER A 23 14.13 -20.63 2.64
N LEU A 24 14.64 -19.59 3.30
CA LEU A 24 15.78 -18.77 2.87
C LEU A 24 15.61 -18.04 1.53
N ARG A 25 14.37 -17.78 1.09
CA ARG A 25 14.09 -17.04 -0.15
C ARG A 25 13.40 -15.69 0.12
N ALA A 26 14.16 -14.75 0.69
CA ALA A 26 13.68 -13.41 1.06
C ALA A 26 12.99 -12.64 -0.11
N GLN A 27 13.49 -12.85 -1.33
CA GLN A 27 12.95 -12.25 -2.57
C GLN A 27 11.45 -12.52 -2.78
N PHE A 28 10.91 -13.60 -2.22
CA PHE A 28 9.50 -13.97 -2.36
C PHE A 28 8.55 -13.00 -1.64
N ASN A 29 9.03 -12.25 -0.62
CA ASN A 29 8.24 -11.28 0.14
C ASN A 29 8.65 -9.82 -0.12
N GLY A 30 9.17 -9.53 -1.31
CA GLY A 30 9.71 -8.21 -1.64
C GLY A 30 8.72 -7.04 -1.55
N GLN A 31 7.40 -7.30 -1.57
CA GLN A 31 6.40 -6.23 -1.32
C GLN A 31 6.39 -5.77 0.14
N CYS A 32 6.43 -6.72 1.09
CA CYS A 32 6.50 -6.44 2.51
C CYS A 32 7.81 -5.72 2.85
N GLU A 33 8.94 -6.21 2.32
CA GLU A 33 10.25 -5.57 2.52
C GLU A 33 10.27 -4.10 2.03
N ARG A 34 9.70 -3.83 0.85
CA ARG A 34 9.57 -2.46 0.33
C ARG A 34 8.63 -1.60 1.16
N ALA A 35 7.53 -2.17 1.66
CA ALA A 35 6.60 -1.46 2.53
C ALA A 35 7.24 -1.10 3.88
N HIS A 36 8.08 -1.99 4.43
CA HIS A 36 8.77 -1.77 5.70
C HIS A 36 9.89 -0.73 5.63
N ARG A 37 10.46 -0.48 4.45
CA ARG A 37 11.54 0.51 4.29
C ARG A 37 11.14 1.90 4.78
N PHE A 38 9.96 2.38 4.37
CA PHE A 38 9.52 3.73 4.75
C PHE A 38 9.35 3.91 6.26
N PRO A 39 8.60 3.04 6.99
CA PRO A 39 8.49 3.18 8.43
C PRO A 39 9.83 3.08 9.15
N MET A 40 10.72 2.18 8.71
CA MET A 40 12.04 2.02 9.31
C MET A 40 12.89 3.28 9.15
N ASP A 41 12.96 3.83 7.94
CA ASP A 41 13.72 5.07 7.66
C ASP A 41 13.14 6.25 8.45
N ALA A 42 11.80 6.38 8.48
CA ALA A 42 11.13 7.44 9.21
C ALA A 42 11.37 7.35 10.72
N LEU A 43 11.29 6.14 11.30
CA LEU A 43 11.56 5.93 12.72
C LEU A 43 13.04 6.18 13.06
N ALA A 44 13.97 5.76 12.20
CA ALA A 44 15.40 6.03 12.40
C ALA A 44 15.70 7.53 12.45
N ILE A 45 15.02 8.34 11.63
CA ILE A 45 15.15 9.81 11.65
C ILE A 45 14.50 10.39 12.90
N LEU A 46 13.25 10.01 13.20
CA LEU A 46 12.45 10.61 14.28
C LEU A 46 12.94 10.23 15.68
N CYS A 47 13.50 9.03 15.83
CA CYS A 47 13.95 8.48 17.11
C CYS A 47 15.47 8.58 17.29
N SER A 48 16.17 9.30 16.39
CA SER A 48 17.62 9.47 16.49
C SER A 48 18.01 10.11 17.83
N GLY A 49 18.83 9.41 18.62
CA GLY A 49 19.26 9.84 19.95
C GLY A 49 18.25 9.61 21.09
N ARG A 50 17.06 9.07 20.79
CA ARG A 50 16.02 8.64 21.74
C ARG A 50 15.27 7.47 21.12
N GLU A 51 15.84 6.28 21.17
CA GLU A 51 15.23 5.11 20.53
C GLU A 51 13.97 4.65 21.27
N GLU A 52 13.88 4.88 22.58
CA GLU A 52 12.81 4.42 23.46
C GLU A 52 11.42 4.99 23.13
N ILE A 53 11.37 6.14 22.44
CA ILE A 53 10.10 6.82 22.09
C ILE A 53 9.49 6.33 20.77
N TRP A 54 10.12 5.37 20.08
CA TRP A 54 9.63 4.82 18.81
C TRP A 54 8.15 4.39 18.80
N PRO A 55 7.55 3.83 19.89
CA PRO A 55 6.15 3.43 19.87
C PRO A 55 5.21 4.62 19.70
N GLN A 56 5.60 5.81 20.16
CA GLN A 56 4.80 7.04 20.03
C GLN A 56 4.73 7.51 18.57
N PHE A 57 5.74 7.16 17.77
CA PHE A 57 5.81 7.54 16.36
C PHE A 57 5.21 6.50 15.41
N LEU A 58 4.85 5.30 15.88
CA LEU A 58 4.26 4.27 15.02
C LEU A 58 2.99 4.73 14.32
N GLN A 59 2.04 5.32 15.06
CA GLN A 59 0.78 5.79 14.50
C GLN A 59 0.98 6.93 13.47
N PRO A 60 1.71 8.02 13.77
CA PRO A 60 1.91 9.09 12.79
C PRO A 60 2.73 8.63 11.58
N VAL A 61 3.72 7.76 11.75
CA VAL A 61 4.50 7.19 10.63
C VAL A 61 3.63 6.30 9.74
N THR A 62 2.77 5.47 10.34
CA THR A 62 1.83 4.62 9.58
C THR A 62 0.83 5.47 8.80
N PHE A 63 0.32 6.54 9.42
CA PHE A 63 -0.53 7.50 8.73
C PHE A 63 0.22 8.10 7.55
N ALA A 64 1.40 8.68 7.75
CA ALA A 64 2.21 9.26 6.68
C ALA A 64 2.49 8.27 5.54
N HIS A 65 2.79 6.99 5.84
CA HIS A 65 2.98 5.96 4.82
C HIS A 65 1.72 5.70 3.99
N ASN A 66 0.56 5.65 4.64
CA ASN A 66 -0.70 5.31 3.98
C ASN A 66 -1.30 6.48 3.20
N THR A 67 -0.98 7.72 3.59
CA THR A 67 -1.51 8.94 2.95
C THR A 67 -0.59 9.50 1.87
N ASN A 68 0.70 9.16 1.90
CA ASN A 68 1.66 9.58 0.90
C ASN A 68 1.61 8.68 -0.35
N VAL A 69 1.71 9.29 -1.52
CA VAL A 69 1.83 8.60 -2.80
C VAL A 69 3.22 7.95 -2.93
N GLY A 70 4.26 8.55 -2.35
CA GLY A 70 5.63 8.01 -2.40
C GLY A 70 6.20 7.92 -3.83
N THR A 71 7.46 7.48 -3.95
CA THR A 71 8.12 7.39 -5.25
C THR A 71 7.68 6.11 -5.99
N GLY A 72 7.13 6.28 -7.19
CA GLY A 72 6.76 5.16 -8.08
C GLY A 72 5.35 4.61 -7.90
N ARG A 73 4.56 5.13 -6.94
CA ARG A 73 3.10 4.95 -6.94
C ARG A 73 2.46 6.23 -7.48
N LEU A 74 1.29 6.11 -8.08
CA LEU A 74 0.52 7.25 -8.58
C LEU A 74 -0.61 7.66 -7.63
N PHE A 75 -0.95 6.77 -6.68
CA PHE A 75 -2.00 6.96 -5.68
C PHE A 75 -1.52 6.45 -4.32
N SER A 76 -2.01 7.06 -3.23
CA SER A 76 -1.69 6.62 -1.88
C SER A 76 -2.49 5.37 -1.50
N PRO A 77 -1.97 4.49 -0.62
CA PRO A 77 -2.73 3.33 -0.13
C PRO A 77 -4.11 3.69 0.45
N TYR A 78 -4.21 4.83 1.13
CA TYR A 78 -5.48 5.33 1.68
C TYR A 78 -6.47 5.64 0.56
N PHE A 79 -6.05 6.36 -0.48
CA PHE A 79 -6.91 6.71 -1.62
C PHE A 79 -7.49 5.47 -2.30
N ILE A 80 -6.69 4.42 -2.46
CA ILE A 80 -7.11 3.17 -3.11
C ILE A 80 -8.15 2.43 -2.26
N THR A 81 -7.96 2.40 -0.94
CA THR A 81 -8.81 1.65 0.00
C THR A 81 -10.08 2.40 0.39
N HIS A 82 -10.10 3.73 0.33
CA HIS A 82 -11.23 4.57 0.76
C HIS A 82 -12.01 5.19 -0.41
N GLY A 83 -12.04 4.51 -1.55
CA GLY A 83 -12.88 4.90 -2.68
C GLY A 83 -12.47 6.22 -3.33
N GLY A 84 -11.17 6.49 -3.47
CA GLY A 84 -10.66 7.69 -4.11
C GLY A 84 -10.73 8.95 -3.25
N ARG A 85 -10.87 8.80 -1.93
CA ARG A 85 -10.84 9.92 -0.99
C ARG A 85 -9.47 10.06 -0.36
N ASN A 86 -9.03 11.30 -0.17
CA ASN A 86 -7.89 11.59 0.68
C ASN A 86 -8.36 11.63 2.15
N PRO A 87 -7.48 11.26 3.09
CA PRO A 87 -7.83 11.32 4.51
C PRO A 87 -8.00 12.78 4.92
N PRO A 88 -8.95 13.07 5.83
CA PRO A 88 -9.11 14.42 6.36
C PRO A 88 -7.83 14.82 7.11
N THR A 89 -7.23 15.92 6.69
CA THR A 89 -6.07 16.50 7.35
C THR A 89 -6.49 17.57 8.37
N LEU A 90 -5.60 17.93 9.28
CA LEU A 90 -5.83 19.02 10.25
C LEU A 90 -6.32 20.31 9.58
N PRO A 91 -5.72 20.79 8.46
CA PRO A 91 -6.27 21.90 7.69
C PRO A 91 -7.72 21.68 7.22
N ASP A 92 -8.05 20.50 6.70
CA ASP A 92 -9.41 20.18 6.23
C ASP A 92 -10.44 20.25 7.35
N LEU A 93 -10.06 19.84 8.57
CA LEU A 93 -10.91 19.89 9.75
C LEU A 93 -11.10 21.33 10.24
N LEU A 94 -10.05 22.15 10.24
CA LEU A 94 -10.09 23.55 10.66
C LEU A 94 -10.89 24.42 9.68
N MET A 95 -10.96 24.04 8.40
CA MET A 95 -11.74 24.72 7.37
C MET A 95 -13.20 24.26 7.31
N LYS A 96 -13.57 23.17 8.00
CA LYS A 96 -14.95 22.68 8.05
C LYS A 96 -15.77 23.53 9.02
N ASN A 97 -16.83 24.16 8.50
CA ASN A 97 -17.79 24.91 9.31
C ASN A 97 -18.44 23.98 10.36
N PRO A 98 -18.51 24.36 11.65
CA PRO A 98 -19.07 23.53 12.72
C PRO A 98 -20.60 23.34 12.66
N GLY A 99 -21.26 23.78 11.58
CA GLY A 99 -22.73 23.77 11.45
C GLY A 99 -23.35 22.57 10.73
N THR A 100 -22.57 21.63 10.21
CA THR A 100 -23.12 20.45 9.53
C THR A 100 -23.03 19.21 10.42
N SER A 101 -23.87 19.14 11.44
CA SER A 101 -24.21 17.86 12.07
C SER A 101 -25.19 17.13 11.15
N TYR A 102 -24.68 16.22 10.33
CA TYR A 102 -25.50 15.31 9.54
C TYR A 102 -25.63 14.02 10.35
N ASP A 103 -26.83 13.74 10.85
CA ASP A 103 -27.14 12.49 11.56
C ASP A 103 -27.59 11.48 10.48
N PRO A 104 -26.73 10.54 10.05
CA PRO A 104 -27.02 9.74 8.87
C PRO A 104 -28.07 8.67 9.19
N THR A 105 -29.11 8.58 8.37
CA THR A 105 -30.09 7.49 8.47
C THR A 105 -29.51 6.20 7.86
N ASP A 106 -29.87 5.01 8.35
CA ASP A 106 -29.30 3.72 7.87
C ASP A 106 -29.37 3.55 6.33
N LEU A 107 -30.44 4.01 5.69
CA LEU A 107 -30.60 3.97 4.22
C LEU A 107 -29.59 4.86 3.47
N GLU A 108 -29.18 5.98 4.06
CA GLU A 108 -28.15 6.87 3.50
C GLU A 108 -26.75 6.29 3.69
N VAL A 109 -26.52 5.56 4.79
CA VAL A 109 -25.27 4.82 5.04
C VAL A 109 -25.07 3.72 4.01
N ASP A 110 -26.13 2.95 3.69
CA ASP A 110 -26.08 1.92 2.66
C ASP A 110 -25.82 2.51 1.26
N SER A 111 -26.50 3.61 0.91
CA SER A 111 -26.25 4.34 -0.34
C SER A 111 -24.81 4.86 -0.44
N MET A 112 -24.27 5.40 0.66
CA MET A 112 -22.88 5.86 0.75
C MET A 112 -21.88 4.71 0.64
N ALA A 113 -22.17 3.56 1.24
CA ALA A 113 -21.33 2.36 1.15
C ALA A 113 -21.29 1.82 -0.28
N ILE A 114 -22.43 1.75 -0.97
CA ILE A 114 -22.52 1.35 -2.38
C ILE A 114 -21.67 2.28 -3.25
N GLY A 115 -21.84 3.61 -3.09
CA GLY A 115 -21.04 4.60 -3.82
C GLY A 115 -19.54 4.51 -3.52
N MET A 116 -19.16 4.17 -2.28
CA MET A 116 -17.77 3.95 -1.91
C MET A 116 -17.18 2.71 -2.60
N VAL A 117 -17.92 1.60 -2.64
CA VAL A 117 -17.47 0.37 -3.32
C VAL A 117 -17.28 0.61 -4.82
N GLU A 118 -18.20 1.32 -5.46
CA GLU A 118 -18.07 1.68 -6.88
C GLU A 118 -16.85 2.57 -7.12
N SER A 119 -16.69 3.62 -6.31
CA SER A 119 -15.52 4.52 -6.39
C SER A 119 -14.21 3.76 -6.16
N MET A 120 -14.22 2.79 -5.24
CA MET A 120 -13.09 1.90 -4.99
C MET A 120 -12.76 1.07 -6.23
N LYS A 121 -13.75 0.46 -6.89
CA LYS A 121 -13.53 -0.31 -8.13
C LYS A 121 -12.89 0.57 -9.21
N ILE A 122 -13.38 1.79 -9.40
CA ILE A 122 -12.83 2.76 -10.36
C ILE A 122 -11.38 3.09 -10.01
N ALA A 123 -11.09 3.42 -8.75
CA ALA A 123 -9.73 3.70 -8.29
C ALA A 123 -8.77 2.54 -8.58
N HIS A 124 -9.18 1.29 -8.32
CA HIS A 124 -8.38 0.11 -8.63
C HIS A 124 -8.11 -0.07 -10.13
N VAL A 125 -9.09 0.22 -10.98
CA VAL A 125 -8.90 0.21 -12.45
C VAL A 125 -7.89 1.27 -12.86
N CYS A 126 -8.04 2.51 -12.39
CA CYS A 126 -7.12 3.60 -12.67
C CYS A 126 -5.68 3.26 -12.23
N VAL A 127 -5.51 2.74 -11.02
CA VAL A 127 -4.21 2.29 -10.48
C VAL A 127 -3.60 1.20 -11.37
N ARG A 128 -4.39 0.21 -11.79
CA ARG A 128 -3.91 -0.88 -12.64
C ARG A 128 -3.38 -0.35 -13.98
N LEU A 129 -4.13 0.54 -14.63
CA LEU A 129 -3.72 1.16 -15.90
C LEU A 129 -2.44 1.97 -15.74
N ALA A 130 -2.38 2.78 -14.68
CA ALA A 130 -1.21 3.55 -14.27
C ALA A 130 0.04 2.67 -14.07
N LEU A 131 -0.09 1.52 -13.40
CA LEU A 131 1.01 0.59 -13.17
C LEU A 131 1.48 -0.10 -14.46
N ILE A 132 0.56 -0.42 -15.37
CA ILE A 132 0.90 -0.99 -16.68
C ILE A 132 1.71 0.03 -17.50
N ASP A 133 1.26 1.28 -17.57
CA ASP A 133 1.96 2.35 -18.28
C ASP A 133 3.36 2.61 -17.68
N ALA A 134 3.47 2.70 -16.34
CA ALA A 134 4.75 2.85 -15.66
C ALA A 134 5.72 1.69 -15.97
N ARG A 135 5.20 0.45 -16.00
CA ARG A 135 5.98 -0.73 -16.39
C ARG A 135 6.45 -0.67 -17.83
N MET A 136 5.59 -0.24 -18.76
CA MET A 136 5.93 -0.08 -20.19
C MET A 136 7.04 0.96 -20.37
N LYS A 137 6.93 2.11 -19.68
CA LYS A 137 7.97 3.15 -19.69
C LYS A 137 9.30 2.66 -19.12
N ALA A 138 9.26 1.92 -18.02
CA ALA A 138 10.45 1.33 -17.40
C ALA A 138 11.13 0.30 -18.34
N LYS A 139 10.34 -0.55 -19.00
CA LYS A 139 10.82 -1.50 -20.02
C LYS A 139 11.49 -0.77 -21.18
N ASN A 140 10.82 0.22 -21.77
CA ASN A 140 11.38 0.98 -22.90
C ASN A 140 12.69 1.69 -22.54
N LYS A 141 12.79 2.21 -21.31
CA LYS A 141 14.02 2.82 -20.81
C LYS A 141 15.15 1.79 -20.65
N TYR A 142 14.84 0.60 -20.14
CA TYR A 142 15.81 -0.50 -20.02
C TYR A 142 16.29 -0.98 -21.38
N ASP A 143 15.34 -1.25 -22.29
CA ASP A 143 15.62 -1.75 -23.64
C ASP A 143 16.47 -0.75 -24.45
N ARG A 144 16.28 0.56 -24.25
CA ARG A 144 17.11 1.61 -24.88
C ARG A 144 18.59 1.51 -24.54
N ASN A 145 18.92 1.04 -23.34
CA ASN A 145 20.30 0.94 -22.86
C ASN A 145 20.84 -0.49 -22.96
N ARG A 146 20.10 -1.43 -23.55
CA ARG A 146 20.49 -2.83 -23.67
C ARG A 146 21.28 -3.04 -24.95
N SER A 147 22.56 -3.40 -24.84
CA SER A 147 23.32 -3.95 -25.96
C SER A 147 22.78 -5.34 -26.28
N THR A 148 22.33 -5.59 -27.51
CA THR A 148 21.99 -6.93 -27.98
C THR A 148 23.29 -7.73 -28.14
N PRO A 149 23.49 -8.83 -27.40
CA PRO A 149 24.59 -9.73 -27.72
C PRO A 149 24.27 -10.39 -29.06
N ASP A 150 25.23 -10.38 -29.97
CA ASP A 150 25.15 -11.09 -31.23
C ASP A 150 25.41 -12.57 -30.93
N PHE A 151 24.39 -13.40 -31.07
CA PHE A 151 24.50 -14.85 -30.88
C PHE A 151 24.41 -15.51 -32.24
N ALA A 152 25.44 -16.26 -32.61
CA ALA A 152 25.43 -17.08 -33.82
C ALA A 152 24.89 -18.49 -33.49
N GLU A 153 24.24 -19.13 -34.47
CA GLU A 153 23.83 -20.54 -34.34
C GLU A 153 25.09 -21.41 -34.14
N GLY A 154 25.30 -21.87 -32.89
CA GLY A 154 26.47 -22.65 -32.47
C GLY A 154 27.03 -22.31 -31.09
N ASP A 155 26.58 -21.22 -30.46
CA ASP A 155 27.09 -20.75 -29.15
C ASP A 155 26.44 -21.45 -27.92
N ILE A 156 25.80 -22.61 -28.10
CA ILE A 156 25.24 -23.44 -27.00
C ILE A 156 25.63 -24.91 -27.15
#